data_AF-A0A832JX44-F1
#
_entry.id   AF-A0A832JX44-F1
#
_cell.length_a   1.000
_cell.length_b   1.000
_cell.length_c   1.000
_cell.angle_alpha   90.00
_cell.angle_beta   90.00
_cell.angle_gamma   90.00
#
_symmetry.space_group_name_H-M   'P 1'
#
loop_
_entity.id
_entity.type
_entity.pdbx_description
1 polymer ?
#
loop_
_entity_poly.entity_id
_entity_poly.type
_entity_poly.pdbx_seq_one_letter_code
_entity_poly.pdbx_strand_id
1 'polypeptide(L)'
;MKIYLKTRNSKWILINNKLEHVVIRGKRKRVKHILAGESTDPPHYTTIKKSIELPATIINKLISALLDKKKEKLIVVIEPTSESRYVIKIVEGELNIIDAIISEITSKSKLSVSRDESTI
;
A
#
# COMPACT_ATOMS: atom_id res chain seq x y z
N MET A 1 -5.85 8.79 -9.93
CA MET A 1 -5.85 7.60 -9.08
C MET A 1 -6.54 7.87 -7.76
N LYS A 2 -7.34 6.92 -7.26
CA LYS A 2 -8.01 6.97 -5.96
C LYS A 2 -7.70 5.70 -5.18
N ILE A 3 -7.21 5.83 -3.95
CA ILE A 3 -6.91 4.70 -3.07
C ILE A 3 -7.76 4.85 -1.82
N TYR A 4 -8.79 4.01 -1.71
CA TYR A 4 -9.64 3.95 -0.54
C TYR A 4 -9.10 2.89 0.41
N LEU A 5 -8.83 3.27 1.65
CA LEU A 5 -8.42 2.37 2.71
C LEU A 5 -9.48 2.32 3.80
N LYS A 6 -10.03 1.14 4.07
CA LYS A 6 -10.75 0.87 5.30
C LYS A 6 -9.71 0.55 6.39
N THR A 7 -9.74 1.34 7.45
CA THR A 7 -8.95 1.08 8.66
C THR A 7 -9.60 -0.01 9.50
N ARG A 8 -8.87 -0.53 10.49
CA ARG A 8 -9.37 -1.62 11.36
C ARG A 8 -10.51 -1.18 12.28
N ASN A 9 -10.56 0.10 12.63
CA ASN A 9 -11.69 0.69 13.35
C ASN A 9 -12.84 1.10 12.40
N SER A 10 -12.88 0.52 11.19
CA SER A 10 -13.92 0.73 10.18
C SER A 10 -14.06 2.14 9.62
N LYS A 11 -13.08 3.02 9.82
CA LYS A 11 -13.05 4.34 9.16
C LYS A 11 -12.52 4.22 7.74
N TRP A 12 -13.09 4.98 6.83
CA TRP A 12 -12.64 5.07 5.44
C TRP A 12 -11.77 6.29 5.23
N ILE A 13 -10.65 6.08 4.54
CA ILE A 13 -9.67 7.12 4.23
C ILE A 13 -9.40 7.10 2.73
N LEU A 14 -9.53 8.25 2.07
CA LEU A 14 -9.05 8.45 0.71
C LEU A 14 -7.59 8.89 0.78
N ILE A 15 -6.68 7.98 0.47
CA ILE A 15 -5.24 8.26 0.46
C ILE A 15 -4.90 8.97 -0.85
N ASN A 16 -4.38 10.20 -0.74
CA ASN A 16 -4.05 11.05 -1.88
C ASN A 16 -2.58 11.50 -1.88
N ASN A 17 -1.85 11.31 -0.78
CA ASN A 17 -0.47 11.78 -0.68
C ASN A 17 0.38 10.92 0.27
N LYS A 18 1.70 11.10 0.18
CA LYS A 18 2.66 10.63 1.18
C LYS A 18 3.55 11.79 1.60
N LEU A 19 3.74 11.95 2.91
CA LEU A 19 4.56 12.99 3.51
C LEU A 19 5.92 12.41 3.88
N GLU A 20 6.99 13.12 3.57
CA GLU A 20 8.33 12.78 4.04
C GLU A 20 8.48 13.22 5.50
N HIS A 21 8.77 12.25 6.37
CA HIS A 21 9.11 12.48 7.75
C HIS A 21 10.57 12.13 7.97
N VAL A 22 11.39 13.16 8.12
CA VAL A 22 12.82 13.01 8.43
C VAL A 22 12.98 12.81 9.93
N VAL A 23 13.47 11.64 10.33
CA VAL A 23 13.83 11.33 11.71
C VAL A 23 15.34 11.44 11.86
N ILE A 24 15.80 12.38 12.69
CA ILE A 24 17.21 12.57 13.03
C ILE A 24 17.43 11.99 14.43
N ARG A 25 18.35 11.02 14.55
CA ARG A 25 18.77 10.44 15.84
C ARG A 25 20.29 10.46 15.93
N GLY A 26 20.85 11.41 16.67
CA GLY A 26 22.29 11.67 16.68
C GLY A 26 22.80 12.07 15.29
N LYS A 27 23.85 11.40 14.80
CA LYS A 27 24.41 11.62 13.44
C LYS A 27 23.67 10.89 12.32
N ARG A 28 22.67 10.05 12.63
CA ARG A 28 21.95 9.24 11.63
C ARG A 28 20.66 9.94 11.22
N LYS A 29 20.52 10.20 9.91
CA LYS A 29 19.28 10.69 9.27
C LYS A 29 18.55 9.50 8.65
N ARG A 30 17.28 9.29 9.01
CA ARG A 30 16.39 8.31 8.36
C ARG A 30 15.18 9.05 7.80
N VAL A 31 14.82 8.77 6.55
CA VAL A 31 13.59 9.27 5.94
C VAL A 31 12.52 8.19 6.06
N LYS A 32 11.38 8.53 6.66
CA LYS A 32 10.17 7.71 6.69
C LYS A 32 9.12 8.38 5.82
N HIS A 33 8.24 7.58 5.23
CA HIS A 33 7.07 8.09 4.52
C HIS A 33 5.82 7.82 5.36
N ILE A 34 5.01 8.85 5.55
CA ILE A 34 3.71 8.76 6.21
C ILE A 34 2.63 8.90 5.13
N LEU A 35 1.71 7.94 5.07
CA LEU A 35 0.57 8.03 4.15
C LEU A 35 -0.43 9.05 4.70
N ALA A 36 -0.83 9.99 3.86
CA ALA A 36 -1.77 11.04 4.20
C ALA A 36 -3.01 10.94 3.30
N GLY A 37 -4.15 11.24 3.89
CA GLY A 37 -5.43 11.15 3.23
C GLY A 37 -6.53 11.81 4.04
N GLU A 38 -7.70 11.90 3.43
CA GLU A 38 -8.89 12.54 4.00
C GLU A 38 -9.88 11.48 4.45
N SER A 39 -10.59 11.74 5.55
CA SER A 39 -11.73 10.90 5.92
C SER A 39 -12.79 10.98 4.83
N THR A 40 -13.37 9.85 4.49
CA THR A 40 -14.38 9.77 3.42
C THR A 40 -15.44 8.75 3.78
N ASP A 41 -16.53 8.74 3.02
CA ASP A 41 -17.55 7.70 3.10
C ASP A 41 -17.07 6.40 2.44
N PRO A 42 -17.70 5.25 2.74
CA PRO A 42 -17.43 4.02 2.02
C PRO A 42 -17.55 4.24 0.50
N PRO A 43 -16.54 3.84 -0.30
CA PRO A 43 -16.62 4.02 -1.74
C PRO A 43 -17.74 3.14 -2.32
N HIS A 44 -18.60 3.73 -3.16
CA HIS A 44 -19.58 2.98 -3.93
C HIS A 44 -18.94 2.48 -5.23
N TYR A 45 -19.01 1.18 -5.48
CA TYR A 45 -18.53 0.55 -6.71
C TYR A 45 -19.43 -0.63 -7.07
N THR A 46 -19.72 -0.77 -8.36
CA THR A 46 -20.62 -1.80 -8.89
C THR A 46 -19.89 -3.05 -9.35
N THR A 47 -18.60 -2.94 -9.71
CA THR A 47 -17.82 -4.05 -10.26
C THR A 47 -16.42 -4.09 -9.66
N ILE A 48 -15.93 -5.30 -9.38
CA ILE A 48 -14.54 -5.57 -8.99
C ILE A 48 -13.87 -6.31 -10.15
N LYS A 49 -12.83 -5.74 -10.74
CA LYS A 49 -12.07 -6.37 -11.84
C LYS A 49 -11.17 -7.49 -11.33
N LYS A 50 -10.55 -7.31 -10.16
CA LYS A 50 -9.65 -8.27 -9.53
C LYS A 50 -9.57 -8.04 -8.03
N SER A 51 -9.39 -9.12 -7.28
CA SER A 51 -9.22 -9.12 -5.83
C SER A 51 -7.97 -9.91 -5.46
N ILE A 52 -7.15 -9.39 -4.57
CA ILE A 52 -5.89 -10.02 -4.15
C ILE A 52 -5.77 -9.86 -2.63
N GLU A 53 -5.46 -10.94 -1.92
CA GLU A 53 -5.19 -10.87 -0.49
C GLU A 53 -3.69 -10.80 -0.21
N LEU A 54 -3.26 -9.81 0.57
CA LEU A 54 -1.86 -9.54 0.89
C LEU A 54 -1.66 -9.36 2.40
N PRO A 55 -0.45 -9.64 2.91
CA PRO A 55 -0.12 -9.39 4.31
C PRO A 55 -0.05 -7.88 4.61
N ALA A 56 -0.46 -7.51 5.82
CA ALA A 56 -0.45 -6.13 6.30
C ALA A 56 0.94 -5.45 6.18
N THR A 57 2.01 -6.24 6.28
CA THR A 57 3.41 -5.79 6.23
C THR A 57 3.80 -5.11 4.92
N ILE A 58 3.10 -5.41 3.81
CA ILE A 58 3.42 -4.86 2.49
C ILE A 58 2.44 -3.79 2.01
N ILE A 59 1.33 -3.57 2.72
CA ILE A 59 0.26 -2.66 2.28
C ILE A 59 0.74 -1.22 2.16
N ASN A 60 1.49 -0.70 3.14
CA ASN A 60 2.02 0.66 3.06
C ASN A 60 3.01 0.84 1.91
N LYS A 61 3.79 -0.20 1.59
CA LYS A 61 4.71 -0.19 0.43
C LYS A 61 3.93 -0.17 -0.87
N LEU A 62 2.87 -0.97 -0.97
CA LEU A 62 1.97 -1.01 -2.13
C LEU A 62 1.34 0.36 -2.36
N ILE A 63 0.71 0.95 -1.33
CA ILE A 63 0.08 2.26 -1.45
C ILE A 63 1.10 3.32 -1.86
N SER A 64 2.30 3.31 -1.28
CA SER A 64 3.36 4.26 -1.65
C SER A 64 3.78 4.12 -3.12
N ALA A 65 3.99 2.88 -3.59
CA ALA A 65 4.38 2.61 -4.97
C ALA A 65 3.28 2.99 -5.97
N LEU A 66 2.01 2.76 -5.61
CA LEU A 66 0.87 3.23 -6.39
C LEU A 66 0.88 4.76 -6.51
N LEU A 67 1.05 5.47 -5.38
CA LEU A 67 1.10 6.93 -5.36
C LEU A 67 2.21 7.50 -6.24
N ASP A 68 3.34 6.80 -6.39
CA ASP A 68 4.44 7.24 -7.25
C ASP A 68 4.15 7.15 -8.74
N LYS A 69 3.19 6.31 -9.16
CA LYS A 69 2.83 6.18 -10.58
C LYS A 69 1.99 7.35 -11.11
N LYS A 70 1.38 8.17 -10.23
CA LYS A 70 0.63 9.45 -10.42
C LYS A 70 -0.25 9.67 -11.67
N LYS A 71 -0.36 8.76 -12.64
CA LYS A 71 -0.82 9.08 -14.01
C LYS A 71 -2.02 8.27 -14.51
N GLU A 72 -2.58 7.38 -13.70
CA GLU A 72 -3.65 6.49 -14.15
C GLU A 72 -5.00 6.72 -13.49
N LYS A 73 -6.08 6.47 -14.26
CA LYS A 73 -7.44 6.24 -13.77
C LYS A 73 -7.53 4.87 -13.09
N LEU A 74 -6.77 4.73 -11.99
CA LEU A 74 -6.77 3.55 -11.15
C LEU A 74 -7.60 3.83 -9.89
N ILE A 75 -8.56 2.96 -9.59
CA ILE A 75 -9.34 2.98 -8.34
C ILE A 75 -9.09 1.68 -7.59
N VAL A 76 -8.49 1.81 -6.41
CA VAL A 76 -8.13 0.69 -5.54
C VAL A 76 -8.87 0.84 -4.21
N VAL A 77 -9.45 -0.25 -3.75
CA VAL A 77 -10.12 -0.36 -2.44
C VAL A 77 -9.38 -1.40 -1.61
N ILE A 78 -8.93 -1.01 -0.42
CA ILE A 78 -8.13 -1.84 0.48
C ILE A 78 -8.92 -2.02 1.77
N GLU A 79 -9.21 -3.27 2.13
CA GLU A 79 -10.02 -3.60 3.30
C GLU A 79 -9.33 -4.65 4.17
N PRO A 80 -9.40 -4.54 5.52
CA PRO A 80 -8.85 -5.56 6.40
C PRO A 80 -9.72 -6.81 6.33
N THR A 81 -9.10 -7.98 6.14
CA THR A 81 -9.76 -9.29 6.24
C THR A 81 -9.49 -9.94 7.59
N SER A 82 -8.32 -9.67 8.18
CA SER A 82 -7.94 -10.16 9.50
C SER A 82 -6.90 -9.25 10.16
N GLU A 83 -6.39 -9.66 11.32
CA GLU A 83 -5.32 -8.94 12.00
C GLU A 83 -3.98 -8.90 11.25
N SER A 84 -3.77 -9.74 10.25
CA SER A 84 -2.50 -9.79 9.51
C SER A 84 -2.66 -9.66 8.01
N ARG A 85 -3.90 -9.53 7.52
CA ARG A 85 -4.22 -9.56 6.09
C ARG A 85 -5.17 -8.43 5.68
N TYR A 86 -5.01 -8.02 4.44
CA TYR A 86 -5.89 -7.09 3.75
C TYR A 86 -6.24 -7.66 2.37
N VAL A 87 -7.46 -7.38 1.92
CA VAL A 87 -7.87 -7.60 0.54
C VAL A 87 -7.75 -6.29 -0.24
N ILE A 88 -7.18 -6.38 -1.43
CA ILE A 88 -7.02 -5.28 -2.38
C ILE A 88 -7.95 -5.57 -3.55
N LYS A 89 -8.95 -4.72 -3.72
CA LYS A 89 -9.93 -4.78 -4.80
C LYS A 89 -9.60 -3.70 -5.82
N ILE A 90 -9.51 -4.11 -7.07
CA ILE A 90 -9.25 -3.22 -8.20
C ILE A 90 -10.58 -2.96 -8.89
N VAL A 91 -11.09 -1.75 -8.75
CA VAL A 91 -12.41 -1.35 -9.28
C VAL A 91 -12.27 -0.82 -10.71
N GLU A 92 -11.27 0.03 -10.94
CA GLU A 92 -11.00 0.65 -12.24
C GLU A 92 -9.49 0.73 -12.47
N GLY A 93 -9.06 0.75 -13.73
CA GLY A 93 -7.66 0.82 -14.16
C GLY A 93 -7.12 -0.49 -14.75
N GLU A 94 -5.81 -0.48 -15.01
CA GLU A 94 -5.06 -1.58 -15.64
C GLU A 94 -4.48 -2.54 -14.60
N LEU A 95 -4.76 -3.83 -14.76
CA LEU A 95 -4.36 -4.86 -13.80
C LEU A 95 -2.85 -5.12 -13.80
N ASN A 96 -2.22 -5.00 -14.96
CA ASN A 96 -0.79 -5.30 -15.17
C ASN A 96 0.11 -4.47 -14.25
N ILE A 97 -0.31 -3.26 -13.91
CA ILE A 97 0.48 -2.31 -13.13
C ILE A 97 0.49 -2.70 -11.67
N ILE A 98 -0.64 -3.16 -11.15
CA ILE A 98 -0.72 -3.70 -9.79
C ILE A 98 0.09 -4.99 -9.68
N ASP A 99 -0.01 -5.88 -10.67
CA ASP A 99 0.74 -7.13 -10.67
C ASP A 99 2.26 -6.91 -10.73
N ALA A 100 2.72 -5.94 -11.53
CA ALA A 100 4.12 -5.54 -11.58
C ALA A 100 4.61 -4.98 -10.23
N ILE A 101 3.82 -4.10 -9.60
CA ILE A 101 4.17 -3.50 -8.30
C ILE A 101 4.21 -4.57 -7.20
N ILE A 102 3.23 -5.47 -7.16
CA ILE A 102 3.20 -6.57 -6.17
C ILE A 102 4.41 -7.48 -6.37
N SER A 103 4.73 -7.84 -7.62
CA SER A 103 5.90 -8.65 -7.95
C SER A 103 7.19 -7.98 -7.50
N GLU A 104 7.34 -6.67 -7.70
CA GLU A 104 8.52 -5.92 -7.27
C GLU A 104 8.66 -5.90 -5.73
N ILE A 105 7.57 -5.60 -5.01
CA ILE A 105 7.56 -5.49 -3.54
C ILE A 105 7.86 -6.84 -2.91
N THR A 106 7.27 -7.91 -3.42
CA THR A 106 7.45 -9.27 -2.90
C THR A 106 8.85 -9.82 -3.25
N SER A 107 9.37 -9.53 -4.43
CA SER A 107 10.73 -9.94 -4.82
C SER A 107 11.82 -9.24 -3.99
N LYS A 108 11.66 -7.93 -3.75
CA LYS A 108 12.57 -7.18 -2.85
C LYS A 108 12.51 -7.66 -1.41
N SER A 109 11.36 -8.18 -0.95
CA SER A 109 11.24 -8.72 0.40
C SER A 109 11.99 -10.03 0.62
N LYS A 110 12.15 -10.86 -0.43
CA LYS A 110 12.96 -12.09 -0.36
C LYS A 110 14.46 -11.79 -0.22
N LEU A 111 14.95 -10.74 -0.89
CA LEU A 111 16.37 -10.32 -0.85
C LEU A 111 16.82 -9.74 0.50
N SER A 112 15.89 -9.23 1.32
CA SER A 112 16.24 -8.72 2.67
C SER A 112 16.30 -9.79 3.75
N VAL A 113 15.71 -10.98 3.53
CA VAL A 113 15.73 -12.07 4.51
C VAL A 113 17.01 -12.92 4.36
N SER A 114 17.59 -12.99 3.16
CA SER A 114 18.79 -13.80 2.89
C SER A 114 20.12 -13.16 3.30
N ARG A 115 20.13 -12.02 4.00
CA ARG A 115 21.36 -11.31 4.40
C ARG A 115 21.70 -11.35 5.89
N ASP A 116 20.84 -11.94 6.72
CA ASP A 116 21.05 -11.99 8.18
C ASP A 116 21.41 -13.39 8.75
N GLU A 117 21.52 -14.44 7.92
CA GLU A 117 21.97 -15.79 8.39
C GLU A 117 23.45 -16.08 8.09
N SER A 118 24.33 -15.08 8.24
CA SER A 118 25.77 -15.30 8.12
C SER A 118 26.56 -14.42 9.08
N THR A 119 26.14 -14.34 10.34
CA THR A 119 27.03 -13.91 11.42
C THR A 119 26.57 -14.51 12.75
N ILE A 120 27.13 -15.67 13.11
CA ILE A 120 27.84 -16.01 14.36
C ILE A 120 28.13 -17.50 14.31
#